data_AF-A0A0J6HM83-F1
#
_entry.id   AF-A0A0J6HM83-F1
#
_cell.length_a   1.000
_cell.length_b   1.000
_cell.length_c   1.000
_cell.angle_alpha   90.00
_cell.angle_beta   90.00
_cell.angle_gamma   90.00
#
_symmetry.space_group_name_H-M   'P 1'
#
loop_
_entity.id
_entity.type
_entity.pdbx_description
1 polymer ?
#
loop_
_entity_poly.entity_id
_entity_poly.type
_entity_poly.pdbx_seq_one_letter_code
_entity_poly.pdbx_strand_id
1 'polypeptide(L)'
;MELIYSTQSSGFDPDKRYRNPEHFDRPEAGVTGVVVVGEWPKVVSAYENVGVEVALKEGDQNLVQIVGGDKGELEDLIGKLRAESDTVRAVIDGLEAGEVEKPEAGELAIRLFYALDGIRLQMVELGGARDDLAAENEKLRVELEALKAGESQEVEALKAKLEAAGVTYRANASKESLEKLVADLTKA
;
A
#
# COMPACT_ATOMS: atom_id res chain seq x y z
N MET A 1 -21.37 -23.05 -48.47
CA MET A 1 -20.35 -21.99 -48.66
C MET A 1 -19.37 -22.03 -47.49
N GLU A 2 -18.07 -21.82 -47.73
CA GLU A 2 -17.05 -21.81 -46.66
C GLU A 2 -16.71 -20.38 -46.21
N LEU A 3 -16.47 -20.19 -44.91
CA LEU A 3 -16.21 -18.88 -44.33
C LEU A 3 -15.04 -18.93 -43.35
N ILE A 4 -14.13 -17.96 -43.43
CA ILE A 4 -12.91 -17.90 -42.63
C ILE A 4 -12.99 -16.73 -41.66
N TYR A 5 -12.96 -17.01 -40.35
CA TYR A 5 -12.80 -16.00 -39.32
C TYR A 5 -11.32 -15.79 -39.01
N SER A 6 -10.82 -14.57 -39.24
CA SER A 6 -9.43 -14.22 -39.00
C SER A 6 -9.30 -12.73 -38.69
N THR A 7 -8.33 -12.37 -37.85
CA THR A 7 -7.90 -10.98 -37.60
C THR A 7 -6.70 -10.57 -38.46
N GLN A 8 -6.30 -11.41 -39.43
CA GLN A 8 -5.21 -11.08 -40.35
C GLN A 8 -5.49 -9.77 -41.10
N SER A 9 -4.46 -8.96 -41.29
CA SER A 9 -4.55 -7.67 -41.99
C SER A 9 -4.07 -7.72 -43.45
N SER A 10 -3.52 -8.85 -43.90
CA SER A 10 -3.02 -9.05 -45.25
C SER A 10 -3.05 -10.53 -45.67
N GLY A 11 -2.65 -10.85 -46.91
CA GLY A 11 -2.59 -12.24 -47.40
C GLY A 11 -3.95 -12.88 -47.66
N PHE A 12 -4.96 -12.08 -48.02
CA PHE A 12 -6.30 -12.59 -48.32
C PHE A 12 -6.34 -13.28 -49.69
N ASP A 13 -6.93 -14.46 -49.71
CA ASP A 13 -7.26 -15.17 -50.94
C ASP A 13 -8.57 -14.60 -51.54
N PRO A 14 -8.56 -14.05 -52.76
CA PRO A 14 -9.73 -13.41 -53.37
C PRO A 14 -10.91 -14.37 -53.60
N ASP A 15 -10.65 -15.68 -53.68
CA ASP A 15 -11.69 -16.69 -53.89
C ASP A 15 -12.32 -17.16 -52.56
N LYS A 16 -11.81 -16.69 -51.41
CA LYS A 16 -12.29 -17.06 -50.08
C LYS A 16 -13.02 -15.91 -49.40
N ARG A 17 -13.92 -16.26 -48.48
CA ARG A 17 -14.72 -15.27 -47.75
C ARG A 17 -14.20 -15.13 -46.33
N TYR A 18 -13.69 -13.95 -46.00
CA TYR A 18 -13.17 -13.62 -44.68
C TYR A 18 -14.16 -12.79 -43.88
N ARG A 19 -14.16 -13.01 -42.56
CA ARG A 19 -14.87 -12.20 -41.55
C ARG A 19 -13.94 -11.94 -40.37
N ASN A 20 -14.10 -10.78 -39.75
CA ASN A 20 -13.44 -10.52 -38.47
C ASN A 20 -14.28 -11.16 -37.34
N PRO A 21 -13.72 -12.11 -36.56
CA PRO A 21 -14.42 -12.72 -35.43
C PRO A 21 -14.82 -11.74 -34.33
N GLU A 22 -14.14 -10.59 -34.19
CA GLU A 22 -14.50 -9.54 -33.22
C GLU A 22 -15.88 -8.93 -33.48
N HIS A 23 -16.33 -8.95 -34.74
CA HIS A 23 -17.64 -8.44 -35.15
C HIS A 23 -18.70 -9.55 -35.27
N PHE A 24 -18.43 -10.72 -34.68
CA PHE A 24 -19.35 -11.84 -34.72
C PHE A 24 -20.57 -11.62 -33.82
N ASP A 25 -21.76 -11.61 -34.46
CA ASP A 25 -23.05 -11.53 -33.80
C ASP A 25 -23.81 -12.86 -33.84
N ARG A 26 -24.02 -13.41 -35.04
CA ARG A 26 -24.77 -14.66 -35.26
C ARG A 26 -24.24 -15.47 -36.46
N PRO A 27 -24.48 -16.80 -36.51
CA PRO A 27 -24.13 -17.63 -37.67
C PRO A 27 -24.78 -17.15 -38.97
N GLU A 28 -24.01 -17.09 -40.06
CA GLU A 28 -24.52 -16.75 -41.38
C GLU A 28 -25.25 -17.96 -42.00
N ALA A 29 -26.43 -17.72 -42.57
CA ALA A 29 -27.24 -18.77 -43.19
C ALA A 29 -26.60 -19.26 -44.51
N GLY A 30 -26.60 -20.58 -44.74
CA GLY A 30 -26.03 -21.20 -45.94
C GLY A 30 -24.52 -21.48 -45.89
N VAL A 31 -23.89 -21.25 -44.73
CA VAL A 31 -22.51 -21.67 -44.47
C VAL A 31 -22.48 -23.17 -44.18
N THR A 32 -21.58 -23.87 -44.85
CA THR A 32 -21.43 -25.34 -44.78
C THR A 32 -20.11 -25.76 -44.14
N GLY A 33 -19.19 -24.81 -43.91
CA GLY A 33 -17.93 -25.04 -43.21
C GLY A 33 -17.33 -23.71 -42.78
N VAL A 34 -16.71 -23.69 -41.59
CA VAL A 34 -16.09 -22.49 -41.02
C VAL A 34 -14.67 -22.79 -40.60
N VAL A 35 -13.72 -21.96 -41.02
CA VAL A 35 -12.34 -22.00 -40.51
C VAL A 35 -12.16 -20.85 -39.53
N VAL A 36 -11.77 -21.13 -38.29
CA VAL A 36 -11.52 -20.11 -37.27
C VAL A 36 -10.03 -20.05 -37.00
N VAL A 37 -9.42 -18.89 -37.28
CA VAL A 37 -7.99 -18.62 -37.06
C VAL A 37 -7.82 -17.96 -35.68
N GLY A 38 -7.14 -18.66 -34.76
CA GLY A 38 -6.95 -18.23 -33.37
C GLY A 38 -8.08 -18.68 -32.42
N GLU A 39 -8.07 -18.15 -31.19
CA GLU A 39 -9.01 -18.53 -30.14
C GLU A 39 -10.27 -17.66 -30.15
N TRP A 40 -11.35 -18.15 -30.79
CA TRP A 40 -12.65 -17.46 -30.83
C TRP A 40 -13.81 -18.36 -30.41
N PRO A 41 -13.95 -18.68 -29.11
CA PRO A 41 -14.94 -19.64 -28.62
C PRO A 41 -16.39 -19.31 -28.97
N LYS A 42 -16.72 -18.00 -29.04
CA LYS A 42 -18.06 -17.51 -29.40
C LYS A 42 -18.47 -17.91 -30.82
N VAL A 43 -17.53 -17.84 -31.77
CA VAL A 43 -17.77 -18.19 -33.18
C VAL A 43 -17.92 -19.70 -33.31
N VAL A 44 -16.99 -20.45 -32.73
CA VAL A 44 -16.96 -21.93 -32.77
C VAL A 44 -18.27 -22.50 -32.23
N SER A 45 -18.63 -22.11 -31.01
CA SER A 45 -19.83 -22.60 -30.33
C SER A 45 -21.10 -22.29 -31.13
N ALA A 46 -21.17 -21.12 -31.76
CA ALA A 46 -22.36 -20.71 -32.49
C ALA A 46 -22.58 -21.51 -33.78
N TYR A 47 -21.51 -21.88 -34.50
CA TYR A 47 -21.61 -22.70 -35.72
C TYR A 47 -21.77 -24.19 -35.41
N GLU A 48 -21.12 -24.70 -34.36
CA GLU A 48 -21.32 -26.08 -33.89
C GLU A 48 -22.77 -26.32 -33.44
N ASN A 49 -23.38 -25.36 -32.74
CA ASN A 49 -24.78 -25.44 -32.31
C ASN A 49 -25.79 -25.46 -33.48
N VAL A 50 -25.38 -24.98 -34.66
CA VAL A 50 -26.19 -25.01 -35.89
C VAL A 50 -25.82 -26.20 -36.78
N GLY A 51 -24.92 -27.08 -36.32
CA GLY A 51 -24.51 -28.30 -37.02
C GLY A 51 -23.57 -28.04 -38.20
N VAL A 52 -22.83 -26.93 -38.19
CA VAL A 52 -21.83 -26.58 -39.20
C VAL A 52 -20.45 -27.04 -38.73
N GLU A 53 -19.67 -27.62 -39.65
CA GLU A 53 -18.31 -28.09 -39.37
C GLU A 53 -17.34 -26.91 -39.15
N VAL A 54 -16.64 -26.91 -38.01
CA VAL A 54 -15.69 -25.85 -37.63
C VAL A 54 -14.27 -26.41 -37.57
N ALA A 55 -13.37 -25.85 -38.39
CA ALA A 55 -11.95 -26.17 -38.38
C ALA A 55 -11.16 -25.06 -37.67
N LEU A 56 -10.41 -25.41 -36.62
CA LEU A 56 -9.54 -24.49 -35.91
C LEU A 56 -8.16 -24.44 -36.58
N LYS A 57 -7.67 -23.24 -36.86
CA LYS A 57 -6.30 -23.00 -37.28
C LYS A 57 -5.63 -22.12 -36.24
N GLU A 58 -4.46 -22.52 -35.76
CA GLU A 58 -3.66 -21.67 -34.88
C GLU A 58 -3.38 -20.35 -35.62
N GLY A 59 -3.75 -19.22 -35.00
CA GLY A 59 -3.43 -17.91 -35.55
C GLY A 59 -1.92 -17.69 -35.48
N ASP A 60 -1.36 -16.98 -36.47
CA ASP A 60 -0.02 -16.43 -36.34
C ASP A 60 -0.02 -15.57 -35.07
N GLN A 61 0.52 -16.12 -33.99
CA GLN A 61 0.84 -15.33 -32.83
C GLN A 61 1.78 -14.25 -33.35
N ASN A 62 1.39 -12.99 -33.21
CA ASN A 62 2.22 -11.83 -33.51
C ASN A 62 3.47 -11.90 -32.62
N LEU A 63 4.42 -12.75 -32.98
CA LEU A 63 5.80 -12.69 -32.56
C LEU A 63 6.27 -11.35 -33.12
N VAL A 64 6.48 -10.38 -32.23
CA VAL A 64 7.01 -9.07 -32.57
C VAL A 64 8.26 -9.31 -33.41
N GLN A 65 8.15 -9.05 -34.72
CA GLN A 65 9.27 -9.22 -35.63
C GLN A 65 10.22 -8.04 -35.37
N ILE A 66 11.26 -8.30 -34.60
CA ILE A 66 12.31 -7.31 -34.34
C ILE A 66 13.14 -7.22 -35.61
N VAL A 67 12.75 -6.31 -36.49
CA VAL A 67 13.50 -5.99 -37.70
C VAL A 67 14.69 -5.12 -37.29
N GLY A 68 15.87 -5.73 -37.21
CA GLY A 68 17.16 -5.02 -37.13
C GLY A 68 17.86 -4.93 -35.78
N GLY A 69 17.37 -5.60 -34.73
CA GLY A 69 18.08 -5.71 -33.44
C GLY A 69 18.90 -7.00 -33.35
N ASP A 70 20.09 -6.95 -32.76
CA ASP A 70 20.83 -8.16 -32.43
C ASP A 70 20.03 -8.97 -31.41
N LYS A 71 19.46 -10.08 -31.87
CA LYS A 71 18.64 -10.98 -31.06
C LYS A 71 19.41 -11.44 -29.81
N GLY A 72 20.73 -11.59 -29.89
CA GLY A 72 21.57 -11.93 -28.74
C GLY A 72 21.58 -10.85 -27.66
N GLU A 73 21.75 -9.58 -28.04
CA GLU A 73 21.74 -8.46 -27.08
C GLU A 73 20.39 -8.32 -26.35
N LEU A 74 19.29 -8.60 -27.05
CA LEU A 74 17.97 -8.58 -26.44
C LEU A 74 17.76 -9.75 -25.47
N GLU A 75 18.16 -10.96 -25.85
CA GLU A 75 18.09 -12.14 -24.98
C GLU A 75 18.93 -11.92 -23.70
N ASP A 76 20.12 -11.33 -23.85
CA ASP A 76 20.98 -10.96 -22.72
C ASP A 76 20.33 -9.89 -21.82
N LEU A 77 19.72 -8.86 -22.40
CA LEU A 77 19.03 -7.82 -21.64
C LEU A 77 17.83 -8.38 -20.88
N ILE A 78 17.05 -9.26 -21.51
CA ILE A 78 15.93 -9.96 -20.86
C ILE A 78 16.45 -10.83 -19.71
N GLY A 79 17.57 -11.54 -19.90
CA GLY A 79 18.22 -12.31 -18.84
C GLY A 79 18.60 -11.45 -17.64
N LYS A 80 19.24 -10.30 -17.87
CA LYS A 80 19.61 -9.33 -16.83
C LYS A 80 18.39 -8.77 -16.10
N LEU A 81 17.34 -8.38 -16.83
CA LEU A 81 16.09 -7.87 -16.26
C LEU A 81 15.38 -8.91 -15.39
N ARG A 82 15.35 -10.17 -15.83
CA ARG A 82 14.77 -11.27 -15.04
C ARG A 82 15.56 -11.50 -13.76
N ALA A 83 16.88 -11.57 -13.83
CA ALA A 83 17.74 -11.71 -12.66
C ALA A 83 17.54 -10.56 -11.66
N GLU A 84 17.50 -9.30 -12.13
CA GLU A 84 17.23 -8.13 -11.30
C GLU A 84 15.81 -8.20 -10.68
N SER A 85 14.81 -8.64 -11.44
CA SER A 85 13.45 -8.79 -10.92
C SER A 85 13.36 -9.89 -9.84
N ASP A 86 14.11 -10.98 -10.01
CA ASP A 86 14.10 -12.10 -9.07
C ASP A 86 14.81 -11.72 -7.75
N THR A 87 15.90 -10.95 -7.81
CA THR A 87 16.55 -10.43 -6.60
C THR A 87 15.67 -9.43 -5.86
N VAL A 88 14.93 -8.56 -6.57
CA VAL A 88 13.96 -7.66 -5.94
C VAL A 88 12.82 -8.44 -5.27
N ARG A 89 12.29 -9.50 -5.91
CA ARG A 89 11.27 -10.35 -5.29
C ARG A 89 11.77 -11.01 -4.00
N ALA A 90 13.01 -11.52 -3.99
CA ALA A 90 13.58 -12.11 -2.79
C ALA A 90 13.65 -11.12 -1.61
N VAL A 91 13.95 -9.83 -1.86
CA VAL A 91 13.91 -8.79 -0.83
C VAL A 91 12.49 -8.57 -0.30
N ILE A 92 11.50 -8.56 -1.19
CA ILE A 92 10.08 -8.40 -0.83
C ILE A 92 9.61 -9.60 0.01
N ASP A 93 9.89 -10.83 -0.43
CA ASP A 93 9.51 -12.04 0.29
C ASP A 93 10.16 -12.09 1.68
N GLY A 94 11.44 -11.69 1.79
CA GLY A 94 12.12 -11.56 3.09
C GLY A 94 11.46 -10.52 4.00
N LEU A 95 10.97 -9.41 3.43
CA LEU A 95 10.27 -8.37 4.20
C LEU A 95 8.94 -8.89 4.74
N GLU A 96 8.19 -9.65 3.93
CA GLU A 96 6.95 -10.28 4.35
C GLU A 96 7.19 -11.36 5.43
N ALA A 97 8.32 -12.06 5.36
CA ALA A 97 8.74 -13.03 6.37
C ALA A 97 9.32 -12.37 7.65
N GLY A 98 9.67 -11.08 7.59
CA GLY A 98 10.29 -10.33 8.69
C GLY A 98 11.81 -10.50 8.83
N GLU A 99 12.44 -11.24 7.92
CA GLU A 99 13.88 -11.45 7.85
C GLU A 99 14.39 -11.07 6.45
N VAL A 100 14.97 -9.87 6.36
CA VAL A 100 15.55 -9.37 5.11
C VAL A 100 17.06 -9.43 5.19
N GLU A 101 17.69 -10.22 4.31
CA GLU A 101 19.12 -10.20 4.10
C GLU A 101 19.50 -9.20 3.01
N LYS A 102 20.70 -8.63 3.13
CA LYS A 102 21.22 -7.72 2.11
C LYS A 102 21.50 -8.50 0.82
N PRO A 103 20.92 -8.11 -0.33
CA PRO A 103 21.25 -8.73 -1.60
C PRO A 103 22.73 -8.56 -1.97
N GLU A 104 23.34 -9.60 -2.52
CA GLU A 104 24.73 -9.57 -3.01
C GLU A 104 24.86 -8.93 -4.40
N ALA A 105 23.77 -8.91 -5.18
CA ALA A 105 23.73 -8.39 -6.53
C ALA A 105 22.36 -7.77 -6.86
N GLY A 106 22.33 -6.97 -7.93
CA GLY A 106 21.16 -6.23 -8.39
C GLY A 106 21.10 -4.82 -7.82
N GLU A 107 21.23 -3.82 -8.68
CA GLU A 107 21.29 -2.41 -8.28
C GLU A 107 19.99 -1.97 -7.57
N LEU A 108 18.83 -2.37 -8.11
CA LEU A 108 17.52 -2.02 -7.57
C LEU A 108 17.26 -2.77 -6.26
N ALA A 109 17.61 -4.06 -6.20
CA ALA A 109 17.45 -4.86 -4.99
C ALA A 109 18.29 -4.29 -3.83
N ILE A 110 19.55 -3.92 -4.10
CA ILE A 110 20.44 -3.31 -3.10
C ILE A 110 19.91 -1.94 -2.65
N ARG A 111 19.45 -1.09 -3.59
CA ARG A 111 18.85 0.21 -3.24
C ARG A 111 17.58 0.07 -2.42
N LEU A 112 16.71 -0.88 -2.78
CA LEU A 112 15.49 -1.18 -2.04
C LEU A 112 15.82 -1.62 -0.61
N PHE A 113 16.78 -2.54 -0.45
CA PHE A 113 17.26 -2.97 0.86
C PHE A 113 17.69 -1.78 1.73
N TYR A 114 18.58 -0.92 1.23
CA TYR A 114 19.08 0.22 2.02
C TYR A 114 18.00 1.25 2.35
N ALA A 115 17.05 1.50 1.44
CA ALA A 115 15.92 2.38 1.73
C ALA A 115 15.05 1.82 2.87
N LEU A 116 14.75 0.52 2.82
CA LEU A 116 13.96 -0.15 3.85
C LEU A 116 14.70 -0.24 5.18
N ASP A 117 16.00 -0.54 5.17
CA ASP A 117 16.82 -0.58 6.38
C ASP A 117 16.91 0.81 7.03
N GLY A 118 17.03 1.87 6.24
CA GLY A 118 16.96 3.25 6.71
C GLY A 118 15.62 3.54 7.42
N ILE A 119 14.49 3.15 6.83
CA ILE A 119 13.16 3.29 7.46
C ILE A 119 13.10 2.49 8.77
N ARG A 120 13.60 1.25 8.78
CA ARG A 120 13.65 0.41 9.98
C ARG A 120 14.43 1.07 11.11
N LEU A 121 15.60 1.63 10.82
CA LEU A 121 16.41 2.36 11.81
C LEU A 121 15.67 3.57 12.36
N GLN A 122 15.03 4.37 11.49
CA GLN A 122 14.22 5.52 11.91
C GLN A 122 13.03 5.10 12.79
N MET A 123 12.39 3.96 12.52
CA MET A 123 11.31 3.45 13.37
C MET A 123 11.81 3.04 14.75
N VAL A 124 13.00 2.46 14.85
CA VAL A 124 13.62 2.12 16.15
C VAL A 124 13.92 3.39 16.95
N GLU A 125 14.51 4.41 16.31
CA GLU A 125 14.76 5.71 16.95
C GLU A 125 13.46 6.39 17.41
N LEU A 126 12.42 6.37 16.57
CA LEU A 126 11.11 6.92 16.91
C LEU A 126 10.46 6.16 18.08
N GLY A 127 10.62 4.84 18.12
CA GLY A 127 10.19 4.00 19.24
C GLY A 127 10.86 4.42 20.55
N GLY A 128 12.17 4.62 20.54
CA GLY A 128 12.92 5.11 21.71
C GLY A 128 12.44 6.49 22.16
N ALA A 129 12.32 7.44 21.23
CA ALA A 129 11.84 8.80 21.54
C ALA A 129 10.41 8.81 22.11
N ARG A 130 9.53 7.93 21.62
CA ARG A 130 8.17 7.75 22.15
C ARG A 130 8.22 7.24 23.60
N ASP A 131 9.07 6.27 23.88
CA ASP A 131 9.16 5.66 25.20
C ASP A 131 9.76 6.65 26.22
N ASP A 132 10.75 7.44 25.82
CA ASP A 132 11.30 8.53 26.63
C ASP A 132 10.22 9.60 26.96
N LEU A 133 9.45 10.02 25.96
CA LEU A 133 8.35 10.97 26.16
C LEU A 133 7.23 10.38 27.05
N ALA A 134 6.98 9.08 26.97
CA ALA A 134 6.01 8.42 27.84
C ALA A 134 6.48 8.44 29.29
N ALA A 135 7.77 8.16 29.54
CA ALA A 135 8.36 8.24 30.86
C ALA A 135 8.35 9.66 31.43
N GLU A 136 8.67 10.67 30.62
CA GLU A 136 8.62 12.07 31.02
C GLU A 136 7.18 12.52 31.35
N ASN A 137 6.20 12.14 30.53
CA ASN A 137 4.80 12.45 30.79
C ASN A 137 4.31 11.84 32.11
N GLU A 138 4.70 10.62 32.42
CA GLU A 138 4.32 9.99 33.69
C GLU A 138 4.96 10.72 34.88
N LYS A 139 6.24 11.08 34.77
CA LYS A 139 6.91 11.90 35.78
C LYS A 139 6.19 13.23 36.01
N LEU A 140 5.87 13.96 34.93
CA LEU A 140 5.16 15.24 35.03
C LEU A 140 3.76 15.09 35.64
N ARG A 141 3.05 14.00 35.35
CA ARG A 141 1.75 13.71 35.98
C ARG A 141 1.89 13.53 37.49
N VAL A 142 2.89 12.75 37.93
CA VAL A 142 3.16 12.55 39.36
C VAL A 142 3.53 13.87 40.04
N GLU A 143 4.39 14.68 39.43
CA GLU A 143 4.76 16.00 39.96
C GLU A 143 3.57 16.95 40.05
N LEU A 144 2.69 16.97 39.04
CA LEU A 144 1.47 17.77 39.05
C LEU A 144 0.51 17.36 40.17
N GLU A 145 0.31 16.06 40.39
CA GLU A 145 -0.56 15.58 41.47
C GLU A 145 0.04 15.90 42.85
N ALA A 146 1.36 15.79 43.01
CA ALA A 146 2.04 16.20 44.24
C ALA A 146 1.89 17.71 44.51
N LEU A 147 2.04 18.55 43.48
CA LEU A 147 1.85 20.00 43.61
C LEU A 147 0.42 20.37 43.98
N LYS A 148 -0.58 19.75 43.35
CA LYS A 148 -2.00 19.97 43.69
C LYS A 148 -2.31 19.55 45.13
N ALA A 149 -1.76 18.42 45.58
CA ALA A 149 -1.95 17.95 46.95
C ALA A 149 -1.31 18.92 47.96
N GLY A 150 -0.09 19.39 47.69
CA GLY A 150 0.60 20.38 48.51
C GLY A 150 -0.16 21.70 48.58
N GLU A 151 -0.65 22.21 47.44
CA GLU A 151 -1.44 23.44 47.39
C GLU A 151 -2.75 23.30 48.18
N SER A 152 -3.43 22.15 48.10
CA SER A 152 -4.64 21.88 48.88
C SER A 152 -4.35 21.90 50.38
N GLN A 153 -3.26 21.27 50.83
CA GLN A 153 -2.86 21.26 52.23
C GLN A 153 -2.51 22.67 52.75
N GLU A 154 -1.80 23.47 51.94
CA GLU A 154 -1.49 24.86 52.28
C GLU A 154 -2.75 25.73 52.40
N VAL A 155 -3.71 25.57 51.47
CA VAL A 155 -5.00 26.27 51.53
C VAL A 155 -5.78 25.87 52.79
N GLU A 156 -5.83 24.58 53.14
CA GLU A 156 -6.47 24.12 54.39
C GLU A 156 -5.80 24.70 55.63
N ALA A 157 -4.46 24.74 55.66
CA ALA A 157 -3.71 25.34 56.77
C ALA A 157 -3.97 26.85 56.91
N LEU A 158 -4.07 27.58 55.79
CA LEU A 158 -4.43 29.01 55.81
C LEU A 158 -5.85 29.22 56.32
N LYS A 159 -6.82 28.41 55.86
CA LYS A 159 -8.21 28.45 56.34
C LYS A 159 -8.30 28.19 57.85
N ALA A 160 -7.62 27.17 58.34
CA ALA A 160 -7.58 26.85 59.77
C ALA A 160 -7.02 28.00 60.63
N LYS A 161 -5.98 28.70 60.15
CA LYS A 161 -5.44 29.90 60.83
C LYS A 161 -6.46 31.04 60.89
N LEU A 162 -7.18 31.30 59.80
CA LEU A 162 -8.22 32.33 59.74
C LEU A 162 -9.40 31.98 60.64
N GLU A 163 -9.81 30.71 60.69
CA GLU A 163 -10.87 30.21 61.57
C GLU A 163 -10.50 30.35 63.05
N ALA A 164 -9.27 29.99 63.43
CA ALA A 164 -8.77 30.16 64.79
C ALA A 164 -8.75 31.64 65.23
N ALA A 165 -8.57 32.56 64.29
CA ALA A 165 -8.61 34.00 64.52
C ALA A 165 -10.03 34.61 64.37
N GLY A 166 -11.05 33.81 64.04
CA GLY A 166 -12.43 34.26 63.85
C GLY A 166 -12.65 35.14 62.61
N VAL A 167 -11.73 35.11 61.63
CA VAL A 167 -11.82 35.89 60.39
C VAL A 167 -12.69 35.15 59.37
N THR A 168 -13.68 35.86 58.82
CA THR A 168 -14.53 35.32 57.75
C THR A 168 -13.86 35.41 56.39
N TYR A 169 -14.01 34.37 55.58
CA TYR A 169 -13.46 34.29 54.22
C TYR A 169 -14.45 33.59 53.28
N ARG A 170 -14.27 33.76 51.96
CA ARG A 170 -15.11 33.06 50.96
C ARG A 170 -14.65 31.61 50.81
N ALA A 171 -15.59 30.66 50.74
CA ALA A 171 -15.27 29.23 50.66
C ALA A 171 -14.37 28.87 49.45
N ASN A 172 -14.53 29.60 48.34
CA ASN A 172 -13.77 29.49 47.09
C ASN A 172 -12.72 30.60 46.91
N ALA A 173 -12.26 31.23 48.00
CA ALA A 173 -11.16 32.19 47.93
C ALA A 173 -9.89 31.51 47.39
N SER A 174 -9.15 32.22 46.52
CA SER A 174 -7.85 31.76 46.04
C SER A 174 -6.83 31.70 47.18
N LYS A 175 -5.81 30.85 47.02
CA LYS A 175 -4.69 30.74 47.97
C LYS A 175 -4.09 32.11 48.30
N GLU A 176 -3.77 32.91 47.27
CA GLU A 176 -3.21 34.27 47.43
C GLU A 176 -4.13 35.19 48.25
N SER A 177 -5.45 35.11 48.07
CA SER A 177 -6.39 35.90 48.86
C SER A 177 -6.40 35.48 50.34
N LEU A 178 -6.26 34.18 50.63
CA LEU A 178 -6.18 33.66 52.00
C LEU A 178 -4.85 34.05 52.65
N GLU A 179 -3.73 33.97 51.92
CA GLU A 179 -2.41 34.41 52.38
C GLU A 179 -2.41 35.88 52.79
N LYS A 180 -3.06 36.74 51.99
CA LYS A 180 -3.18 38.17 52.32
C LYS A 180 -3.93 38.40 53.63
N LEU A 181 -5.05 37.71 53.84
CA LEU A 181 -5.83 37.81 55.08
C LEU A 181 -5.02 37.34 56.30
N VAL A 182 -4.25 36.25 56.15
CA VAL A 182 -3.37 35.76 57.22
C VAL A 182 -2.22 36.75 57.49
N ALA A 183 -1.66 37.37 56.46
CA ALA A 183 -0.61 38.37 56.62
C ALA A 183 -1.11 39.62 57.36
N ASP A 184 -2.35 40.03 57.11
CA ASP A 184 -2.95 41.19 57.78
C ASP A 184 -3.26 40.90 59.26
N LEU A 185 -3.57 39.63 59.63
CA LEU A 185 -3.66 39.21 61.03
C LEU A 185 -2.36 39.41 61.80
N THR A 186 -1.20 39.17 61.16
CA THR A 186 0.11 39.30 61.83
C THR A 186 0.58 40.76 61.98
N LYS A 187 -0.13 41.72 61.38
CA LYS A 187 0.19 43.16 61.46
C LYS A 187 -0.68 43.90 62.48
N ALA A 188 -1.72 43.26 63.01
CA ALA A 188 -2.63 43.79 64.01
C ALA A 188 -2.14 43.45 65.43
#